data_AF-A0A8H5PZ81-F1
#
_entry.id   AF-A0A8H5PZ81-F1
#
_cell.length_a   1.000
_cell.length_b   1.000
_cell.length_c   1.000
_cell.angle_alpha   90.00
_cell.angle_beta   90.00
_cell.angle_gamma   90.00
#
_symmetry.space_group_name_H-M   'P 1'
#
loop_
_entity.id
_entity.type
_entity.pdbx_description
1 polymer ?
#
loop_
_entity_poly.entity_id
_entity_poly.type
_entity_poly.pdbx_seq_one_letter_code
_entity_poly.pdbx_strand_id
1 'polypeptide(L)'
;MASTLALVFLGLGVFFVALILYIRRINRLLKETPHQVGQLRGKPWTPESLRQTYEALEKSPINFDGRLPPKLDRRYIVSGGNGLVGGYIVLQLLARGTPPKCIRIVDVRETERDDLRQGLAAQVDFVQTDITSKSAVGDAFSKPWDPKIASLPLTVFHTAAIIIPGARSKYLYKFTEAVNVQGTKNVLAASRAVGADIFSSTSSASISIRPVEAFVAPWAEPKHYWQVMDTQDFDKPLREHGEYFANYAVSKAIAERLVCADNGPSFRTGCIRPGNGIYGHPSDNPIGNLLARDVNQTWVPHIVQNFVHGANVAVAHLYHEAALAKENCTQAASDAEAQKPISEGGLGYKGLLTTLEGVVSVIMDWNREHAGGQTREGKKIYQGSLRLAEMLEEAGSSAPL
;
A
#
# COMPACT_ATOMS: atom_id res chain seq x y z
N MET A 1 10.58 -58.51 -28.41
CA MET A 1 9.89 -57.25 -28.76
C MET A 1 8.61 -57.04 -27.94
N ALA A 2 7.65 -57.97 -27.90
CA ALA A 2 6.41 -57.80 -27.14
C ALA A 2 6.60 -57.63 -25.61
N SER A 3 7.52 -58.37 -24.99
CA SER A 3 7.84 -58.27 -23.55
C SER A 3 8.47 -56.93 -23.17
N THR A 4 9.40 -56.43 -24.00
CA THR A 4 10.01 -55.11 -23.84
C THR A 4 8.98 -54.00 -23.95
N LEU A 5 8.06 -54.11 -24.92
CA LEU A 5 6.98 -53.13 -25.11
C LEU A 5 6.03 -53.11 -23.90
N ALA A 6 5.68 -54.27 -23.34
CA ALA A 6 4.85 -54.38 -22.14
C ALA A 6 5.53 -53.76 -20.89
N LEU A 7 6.83 -53.96 -20.70
CA LEU A 7 7.60 -53.32 -19.63
C LEU A 7 7.65 -51.79 -19.78
N VAL A 8 7.78 -51.30 -21.02
CA VAL A 8 7.72 -49.85 -21.30
C VAL A 8 6.33 -49.29 -20.97
N PHE A 9 5.25 -49.94 -21.39
CA PHE A 9 3.89 -49.50 -21.04
C PHE A 9 3.62 -49.54 -19.54
N LEU A 10 4.10 -50.56 -18.83
CA LEU A 10 4.00 -50.63 -17.37
C LEU A 10 4.77 -49.49 -16.71
N GLY A 11 6.01 -49.22 -17.15
CA GLY A 11 6.83 -48.12 -16.64
C GLY A 11 6.17 -46.76 -16.86
N LEU A 12 5.59 -46.52 -18.04
CA LEU A 12 4.82 -45.31 -18.33
C LEU A 12 3.57 -45.21 -17.44
N GLY A 13 2.84 -46.32 -17.26
CA GLY A 13 1.68 -46.38 -16.38
C GLY A 13 2.02 -45.99 -14.94
N VAL A 14 3.09 -46.57 -14.38
CA VAL A 14 3.58 -46.24 -13.03
C VAL A 14 4.00 -44.77 -12.94
N PHE A 15 4.72 -44.26 -13.95
CA PHE A 15 5.12 -42.86 -14.01
C PHE A 15 3.92 -41.90 -14.00
N PHE A 16 2.90 -42.13 -14.82
CA PHE A 16 1.73 -41.27 -14.88
C PHE A 16 0.90 -41.33 -13.59
N VAL A 17 0.76 -42.51 -12.98
CA VAL A 17 0.10 -42.64 -11.67
C VAL A 17 0.88 -41.85 -10.61
N ALA A 18 2.20 -41.99 -10.55
CA ALA A 18 3.04 -41.24 -9.61
C ALA A 18 2.95 -39.73 -9.84
N LEU A 19 2.96 -39.28 -11.11
CA LEU A 19 2.81 -37.88 -11.49
C LEU A 19 1.44 -37.32 -11.06
N ILE A 20 0.35 -38.07 -11.28
CA ILE A 20 -1.00 -37.67 -10.85
C ILE A 20 -1.06 -37.55 -9.32
N LEU A 21 -0.53 -38.54 -8.59
CA LEU A 21 -0.50 -38.51 -7.12
C LEU A 21 0.33 -37.32 -6.60
N TYR A 22 1.46 -37.04 -7.25
CA TYR A 22 2.31 -35.89 -6.93
C TYR A 22 1.58 -34.56 -7.17
N ILE A 23 0.96 -34.36 -8.34
CA ILE A 23 0.20 -33.15 -8.64
C ILE A 23 -0.99 -32.99 -7.69
N ARG A 24 -1.72 -34.08 -7.38
CA ARG A 24 -2.81 -34.05 -6.40
C ARG A 24 -2.33 -33.62 -5.02
N ARG A 25 -1.15 -34.09 -4.59
CA ARG A 25 -0.53 -33.67 -3.33
C ARG A 25 -0.19 -32.19 -3.35
N ILE A 26 0.51 -31.69 -4.38
CA ILE A 26 0.86 -30.26 -4.49
C ILE A 26 -0.40 -29.40 -4.48
N ASN A 27 -1.42 -29.76 -5.26
CA ASN A 27 -2.71 -29.06 -5.28
C ASN A 27 -3.43 -29.09 -3.93
N ARG A 28 -3.32 -30.17 -3.15
CA ARG A 28 -3.86 -30.22 -1.78
C ARG A 28 -3.11 -29.24 -0.86
N LEU A 29 -1.77 -29.29 -0.87
CA LEU A 29 -0.93 -28.43 -0.04
C LEU A 29 -1.17 -26.94 -0.33
N LEU A 30 -1.34 -26.58 -1.61
CA LEU A 30 -1.64 -25.20 -2.02
C LEU A 30 -3.08 -24.75 -1.74
N LYS A 31 -3.95 -25.62 -1.23
CA LYS A 31 -5.34 -25.31 -0.86
C LYS A 31 -5.60 -25.30 0.64
N GLU A 32 -4.59 -25.60 1.44
CA GLU A 32 -4.68 -25.69 2.89
C GLU A 32 -3.96 -24.52 3.54
N THR A 33 -4.48 -24.01 4.65
CA THR A 33 -3.73 -23.06 5.47
C THR A 33 -2.63 -23.84 6.21
N PRO A 34 -1.33 -23.51 6.07
CA PRO A 34 -0.27 -24.18 6.81
C PRO A 34 -0.53 -24.13 8.30
N HIS A 35 -0.21 -25.21 9.02
CA HIS A 35 -0.53 -25.34 10.45
C HIS A 35 0.04 -24.18 11.28
N GLN A 36 1.28 -23.77 11.01
CA GLN A 36 1.96 -22.64 11.65
C GLN A 36 1.20 -21.33 11.42
N VAL A 37 0.69 -21.10 10.20
CA VAL A 37 -0.12 -19.93 9.89
C VAL A 37 -1.49 -20.01 10.57
N GLY A 38 -2.06 -21.22 10.67
CA GLY A 38 -3.29 -21.49 11.41
C GLY A 38 -3.20 -21.14 12.89
N GLN A 39 -2.01 -21.22 13.49
CA GLN A 39 -1.76 -20.81 14.88
C GLN A 39 -1.64 -19.29 15.03
N LEU A 40 -1.22 -18.58 13.98
CA LEU A 40 -1.04 -17.13 13.99
C LEU A 40 -2.29 -16.34 13.56
N ARG A 41 -3.21 -16.97 12.81
CA ARG A 41 -4.40 -16.28 12.31
C ARG A 41 -5.38 -15.97 13.43
N GLY A 42 -6.07 -14.83 13.30
CA GLY A 42 -7.20 -14.49 14.15
C GLY A 42 -8.37 -15.48 14.01
N LYS A 43 -9.32 -15.42 14.94
CA LYS A 43 -10.56 -16.19 14.84
C LYS A 43 -11.34 -15.76 13.58
N PRO A 44 -11.91 -16.71 12.81
CA PRO A 44 -12.81 -16.36 11.72
C PRO A 44 -13.95 -15.47 12.19
N TRP A 45 -14.29 -14.46 11.41
CA TRP A 45 -15.41 -13.58 11.70
C TRP A 45 -16.74 -14.32 11.52
N THR A 46 -17.71 -14.02 12.36
CA THR A 46 -19.08 -14.53 12.28
C THR A 46 -20.02 -13.44 11.74
N PRO A 47 -21.17 -13.81 11.15
CA PRO A 47 -22.18 -12.83 10.77
C PRO A 47 -22.61 -11.91 11.92
N GLU A 48 -22.65 -12.46 13.14
CA GLU A 48 -22.97 -11.69 14.34
C GLU A 48 -21.89 -10.65 14.66
N SER A 49 -20.60 -11.02 14.60
CA SER A 49 -19.51 -10.06 14.82
C SER A 49 -19.51 -8.92 13.81
N LEU A 50 -19.86 -9.19 12.55
CA LEU A 50 -20.00 -8.17 11.51
C LEU A 50 -21.18 -7.23 11.82
N ARG A 51 -22.34 -7.77 12.18
CA ARG A 51 -23.54 -6.97 12.51
C ARG A 51 -23.32 -6.09 13.74
N GLN A 52 -22.74 -6.65 14.81
CA GLN A 52 -22.39 -5.90 16.01
C GLN A 52 -21.40 -4.78 15.72
N THR A 53 -20.38 -5.05 14.91
CA THR A 53 -19.41 -4.02 14.50
C THR A 53 -20.09 -2.93 13.67
N TYR A 54 -20.99 -3.28 12.77
CA TYR A 54 -21.76 -2.33 11.97
C TYR A 54 -22.59 -1.40 12.86
N GLU A 55 -23.38 -1.97 13.78
CA GLU A 55 -24.20 -1.20 14.71
C GLU A 55 -23.36 -0.31 15.63
N ALA A 56 -22.18 -0.78 16.05
CA ALA A 56 -21.25 0.00 16.84
C ALA A 56 -20.70 1.20 16.06
N LEU A 57 -20.29 0.99 14.80
CA LEU A 57 -19.77 2.05 13.93
C LEU A 57 -20.84 3.02 13.45
N GLU A 58 -22.10 2.59 13.34
CA GLU A 58 -23.22 3.48 13.05
C GLU A 58 -23.47 4.46 14.21
N LYS A 59 -23.40 3.97 15.45
CA LYS A 59 -23.56 4.79 16.66
C LYS A 59 -22.34 5.66 16.95
N SER A 60 -21.15 5.13 16.71
CA SER A 60 -19.88 5.79 16.97
C SER A 60 -18.93 5.59 15.79
N PRO A 61 -19.01 6.46 14.76
CA PRO A 61 -18.12 6.40 13.61
C PRO A 61 -16.64 6.47 14.01
N ILE A 62 -15.77 5.97 13.13
CA ILE A 62 -14.32 6.06 13.35
C ILE A 62 -13.91 7.53 13.43
N ASN A 63 -13.45 7.95 14.61
CA ASN A 63 -12.94 9.28 14.87
C ASN A 63 -11.43 9.23 15.13
N PHE A 64 -10.73 10.25 14.64
CA PHE A 64 -9.29 10.46 14.83
C PHE A 64 -8.97 11.29 16.08
N ASP A 65 -9.94 11.97 16.67
CA ASP A 65 -9.75 12.88 17.80
C ASP A 65 -9.02 12.23 18.98
N GLY A 66 -7.98 12.91 19.48
CA GLY A 66 -7.16 12.43 20.61
C GLY A 66 -6.30 11.20 20.31
N ARG A 67 -6.28 10.69 19.07
CA ARG A 67 -5.53 9.50 18.65
C ARG A 67 -4.40 9.78 17.66
N LEU A 68 -4.34 11.01 17.16
CA LEU A 68 -3.27 11.50 16.29
C LEU A 68 -2.12 12.09 17.12
N PRO A 69 -0.87 12.00 16.64
CA PRO A 69 0.22 12.74 17.26
C PRO A 69 -0.03 14.25 17.20
N PRO A 70 0.55 15.04 18.11
CA PRO A 70 0.34 16.48 18.16
C PRO A 70 0.59 17.18 16.82
N LYS A 71 -0.16 18.26 16.58
CA LYS A 71 0.05 19.14 15.42
C LYS A 71 1.47 19.70 15.44
N LEU A 72 2.11 19.73 14.28
CA LEU A 72 3.33 20.49 14.04
C LEU A 72 3.01 21.73 13.19
N ASP A 73 3.61 22.87 13.51
CA ASP A 73 3.49 24.12 12.73
C ASP A 73 4.38 24.09 11.50
N ARG A 74 3.89 23.42 10.45
CA ARG A 74 4.64 23.09 9.23
C ARG A 74 3.78 23.28 7.98
N ARG A 75 4.44 23.37 6.83
CA ARG A 75 3.84 23.17 5.51
C ARG A 75 3.95 21.70 5.12
N TYR A 76 3.04 21.25 4.29
CA TYR A 76 2.92 19.85 3.89
C TYR A 76 2.71 19.73 2.39
N ILE A 77 3.54 18.92 1.72
CA ILE A 77 3.25 18.44 0.37
C ILE A 77 2.94 16.95 0.46
N VAL A 78 1.77 16.54 -0.04
CA VAL A 78 1.35 15.14 -0.09
C VAL A 78 1.28 14.71 -1.54
N SER A 79 2.33 14.02 -2.01
CA SER A 79 2.34 13.45 -3.36
C SER A 79 1.59 12.12 -3.38
N GLY A 80 0.63 11.97 -4.30
CA GLY A 80 -0.37 10.90 -4.24
C GLY A 80 -1.49 11.21 -3.24
N GLY A 81 -1.69 12.49 -2.91
CA GLY A 81 -2.63 12.97 -1.88
C GLY A 81 -4.10 12.75 -2.21
N ASN A 82 -4.45 12.50 -3.48
CA ASN A 82 -5.81 12.12 -3.87
C ASN A 82 -6.01 10.58 -3.85
N GLY A 83 -4.96 9.82 -3.57
CA GLY A 83 -5.00 8.36 -3.42
C GLY A 83 -5.51 7.88 -2.06
N LEU A 84 -5.46 6.56 -1.83
CA LEU A 84 -5.94 5.94 -0.60
C LEU A 84 -5.17 6.42 0.65
N VAL A 85 -3.86 6.21 0.69
CA VAL A 85 -3.02 6.58 1.84
C VAL A 85 -2.88 8.09 1.93
N GLY A 86 -2.54 8.75 0.83
CA GLY A 86 -2.35 10.21 0.78
C GLY A 86 -3.61 10.98 1.20
N GLY A 87 -4.79 10.53 0.79
CA GLY A 87 -6.05 11.15 1.20
C GLY A 87 -6.28 11.07 2.71
N TYR A 88 -5.98 9.91 3.32
CA TYR A 88 -6.05 9.79 4.78
C TYR A 88 -4.99 10.63 5.51
N ILE A 89 -3.80 10.83 4.92
CA ILE A 89 -2.81 11.77 5.47
C ILE A 89 -3.39 13.18 5.48
N VAL A 90 -3.97 13.65 4.37
CA VAL A 90 -4.61 14.98 4.30
C VAL A 90 -5.71 15.11 5.34
N LEU A 91 -6.63 14.15 5.42
CA LEU A 91 -7.73 14.17 6.39
C LEU A 91 -7.23 14.20 7.84
N GLN A 92 -6.19 13.42 8.16
CA GLN A 92 -5.64 13.40 9.52
C GLN A 92 -4.81 14.65 9.86
N LEU A 93 -4.12 15.25 8.88
CA LEU A 93 -3.47 16.56 9.07
C LEU A 93 -4.50 17.62 9.45
N LEU A 94 -5.63 17.67 8.73
CA LEU A 94 -6.74 18.56 9.02
C LEU A 94 -7.36 18.26 10.39
N ALA A 95 -7.59 16.97 10.70
CA ALA A 95 -8.18 16.54 11.99
C ALA A 95 -7.31 16.91 13.19
N ARG A 96 -5.97 16.89 13.07
CA ARG A 96 -5.07 17.41 14.13
C ARG A 96 -4.94 18.94 14.14
N GLY A 97 -5.76 19.66 13.38
CA GLY A 97 -5.84 21.12 13.40
C GLY A 97 -4.90 21.84 12.41
N THR A 98 -4.29 21.13 11.46
CA THR A 98 -3.47 21.78 10.42
C THR A 98 -4.38 22.60 9.50
N PRO A 99 -4.12 23.91 9.28
CA PRO A 99 -4.93 24.70 8.36
C PRO A 99 -4.83 24.18 6.91
N PRO A 100 -5.93 24.15 6.12
CA PRO A 100 -5.89 23.68 4.73
C PRO A 100 -4.83 24.37 3.87
N LYS A 101 -4.64 25.68 4.07
CA LYS A 101 -3.62 26.48 3.37
C LYS A 101 -2.17 26.05 3.60
N CYS A 102 -1.91 25.25 4.64
CA CYS A 102 -0.59 24.68 4.91
C CYS A 102 -0.37 23.34 4.20
N ILE A 103 -1.39 22.81 3.51
CA ILE A 103 -1.35 21.52 2.85
C ILE A 103 -1.47 21.73 1.34
N ARG A 104 -0.63 21.04 0.58
CA ARG A 104 -0.71 20.96 -0.88
C ARG A 104 -0.73 19.51 -1.31
N ILE A 105 -1.73 19.14 -2.09
CA ILE A 105 -1.82 17.85 -2.77
C ILE A 105 -1.13 17.97 -4.13
N VAL A 106 -0.27 17.00 -4.42
CA VAL A 106 0.37 16.82 -5.72
C VAL A 106 -0.04 15.45 -6.23
N ASP A 107 -0.83 15.38 -7.29
CA ASP A 107 -1.35 14.11 -7.78
C ASP A 107 -1.58 14.17 -9.30
N VAL A 108 -1.56 13.03 -9.98
CA VAL A 108 -1.72 12.99 -11.45
C VAL A 108 -3.17 13.29 -11.86
N ARG A 109 -4.13 13.15 -10.93
CA ARG A 109 -5.55 13.36 -11.14
C ARG A 109 -6.23 14.04 -9.96
N GLU A 110 -7.39 14.62 -10.21
CA GLU A 110 -8.29 15.09 -9.15
C GLU A 110 -8.81 13.94 -8.29
N THR A 111 -9.24 14.25 -7.05
CA THR A 111 -9.82 13.25 -6.16
C THR A 111 -11.16 12.74 -6.67
N GLU A 112 -11.37 11.43 -6.60
CA GLU A 112 -12.67 10.76 -6.76
C GLU A 112 -13.34 10.47 -5.40
N ARG A 113 -12.63 10.74 -4.30
CA ARG A 113 -13.11 10.50 -2.94
C ARG A 113 -13.97 11.66 -2.47
N ASP A 114 -15.17 11.36 -2.02
CA ASP A 114 -16.13 12.38 -1.59
C ASP A 114 -15.70 13.03 -0.26
N ASP A 115 -14.95 12.31 0.59
CA ASP A 115 -14.37 12.81 1.83
C ASP A 115 -13.32 13.92 1.63
N LEU A 116 -12.67 13.98 0.47
CA LEU A 116 -11.72 15.04 0.10
C LEU A 116 -12.39 16.22 -0.62
N ARG A 117 -13.66 16.12 -1.00
CA ARG A 117 -14.40 17.14 -1.75
C ARG A 117 -15.29 18.02 -0.87
N GLN A 118 -15.24 17.85 0.45
CA GLN A 118 -16.12 18.53 1.39
C GLN A 118 -15.32 19.23 2.50
N GLY A 119 -15.97 20.20 3.17
CA GLY A 119 -15.44 20.87 4.36
C GLY A 119 -14.08 21.52 4.17
N LEU A 120 -13.16 21.26 5.11
CA LEU A 120 -11.78 21.77 5.08
C LEU A 120 -10.93 21.09 4.01
N ALA A 121 -11.22 19.83 3.66
CA ALA A 121 -10.45 19.10 2.65
C ALA A 121 -10.62 19.69 1.24
N ALA A 122 -11.83 20.17 0.92
CA ALA A 122 -12.12 20.89 -0.32
C ALA A 122 -11.32 22.19 -0.50
N GLN A 123 -10.75 22.73 0.58
CA GLN A 123 -9.97 23.98 0.59
C GLN A 123 -8.46 23.73 0.47
N VAL A 124 -8.02 22.47 0.45
CA VAL A 124 -6.61 22.11 0.31
C VAL A 124 -6.16 22.39 -1.12
N ASP A 125 -4.99 23.01 -1.26
CA ASP A 125 -4.43 23.33 -2.59
C ASP A 125 -4.14 22.03 -3.36
N PHE A 126 -4.52 21.98 -4.64
CA PHE A 126 -4.24 20.87 -5.53
C PHE A 126 -3.41 21.33 -6.72
N VAL A 127 -2.37 20.55 -7.04
CA VAL A 127 -1.57 20.73 -8.25
C VAL A 127 -1.55 19.40 -9.00
N GLN A 128 -2.12 19.38 -10.20
CA GLN A 128 -2.06 18.22 -11.07
C GLN A 128 -0.62 18.01 -11.55
N THR A 129 -0.05 16.83 -11.31
CA THR A 129 1.37 16.57 -11.57
C THR A 129 1.61 15.09 -11.81
N ASP A 130 2.21 14.78 -12.96
CA ASP A 130 2.83 13.48 -13.20
C ASP A 130 4.24 13.48 -12.60
N ILE A 131 4.46 12.61 -11.61
CA ILE A 131 5.75 12.50 -10.92
C ILE A 131 6.88 11.99 -11.82
N THR A 132 6.59 11.38 -12.96
CA THR A 132 7.61 10.96 -13.94
C THR A 132 8.27 12.17 -14.62
N SER A 133 7.58 13.32 -14.67
CA SER A 133 8.11 14.57 -15.22
C SER A 133 8.85 15.39 -14.17
N LYS A 134 10.18 15.47 -14.30
CA LYS A 134 11.03 16.25 -13.39
C LYS A 134 10.64 17.73 -13.33
N SER A 135 10.29 18.33 -14.47
CA SER A 135 9.89 19.75 -14.52
C SER A 135 8.55 19.97 -13.84
N ALA A 136 7.55 19.13 -14.13
CA ALA A 136 6.22 19.26 -13.50
C ALA A 136 6.29 19.13 -11.97
N VAL A 137 7.11 18.19 -11.46
CA VAL A 137 7.37 18.06 -10.02
C VAL A 137 8.06 19.32 -9.48
N GLY A 138 9.08 19.83 -10.17
CA GLY A 138 9.77 21.07 -9.79
C GLY A 138 8.82 22.26 -9.68
N ASP A 139 7.95 22.44 -10.66
CA ASP A 139 6.96 23.54 -10.70
C ASP A 139 5.94 23.41 -9.56
N ALA A 140 5.41 22.20 -9.33
CA ALA A 140 4.45 21.94 -8.26
C ALA A 140 5.02 22.18 -6.86
N PHE A 141 6.28 21.80 -6.64
CA PHE A 141 6.97 22.00 -5.36
C PHE A 141 7.38 23.45 -5.15
N SER A 142 7.75 24.16 -6.22
CA SER A 142 8.18 25.57 -6.17
C SER A 142 7.01 26.56 -6.15
N LYS A 143 5.77 26.10 -6.38
CA LYS A 143 4.57 26.96 -6.31
C LYS A 143 4.56 27.75 -4.98
N PRO A 144 4.49 29.08 -5.02
CA PRO A 144 4.61 29.92 -3.83
C PRO A 144 3.58 29.56 -2.74
N TRP A 145 3.97 29.74 -1.48
CA TRP A 145 3.08 29.64 -0.33
C TRP A 145 2.61 31.03 0.08
N ASP A 146 1.49 31.12 0.81
CA ASP A 146 1.08 32.37 1.47
C ASP A 146 2.27 32.92 2.30
N PRO A 147 2.67 34.19 2.11
CA PRO A 147 3.79 34.79 2.84
C PRO A 147 3.73 34.61 4.36
N LYS A 148 2.52 34.50 4.93
CA LYS A 148 2.32 34.27 6.38
C LYS A 148 2.77 32.90 6.87
N ILE A 149 2.93 31.92 5.97
CA ILE A 149 3.33 30.54 6.30
C ILE A 149 4.58 30.09 5.55
N ALA A 150 5.09 30.90 4.61
CA ALA A 150 6.22 30.54 3.74
C ALA A 150 7.51 30.22 4.53
N SER A 151 7.68 30.80 5.73
CA SER A 151 8.81 30.55 6.62
C SER A 151 8.69 29.27 7.46
N LEU A 152 7.52 28.62 7.48
CA LEU A 152 7.36 27.38 8.23
C LEU A 152 8.18 26.24 7.61
N PRO A 153 8.72 25.32 8.43
CA PRO A 153 9.37 24.10 7.94
C PRO A 153 8.47 23.29 7.02
N LEU A 154 9.05 22.45 6.17
CA LEU A 154 8.30 21.68 5.16
C LEU A 154 8.49 20.18 5.36
N THR A 155 7.36 19.48 5.52
CA THR A 155 7.28 18.03 5.48
C THR A 155 6.74 17.58 4.12
N VAL A 156 7.36 16.55 3.53
CA VAL A 156 6.85 15.88 2.34
C VAL A 156 6.43 14.45 2.66
N PHE A 157 5.17 14.13 2.37
CA PHE A 157 4.66 12.76 2.38
C PHE A 157 4.61 12.24 0.94
N HIS A 158 5.33 11.14 0.66
CA HIS A 158 5.38 10.55 -0.66
C HIS A 158 4.65 9.20 -0.71
N THR A 159 3.41 9.23 -1.22
CA THR A 159 2.53 8.06 -1.33
C THR A 159 2.21 7.69 -2.79
N ALA A 160 2.54 8.55 -3.75
CA ALA A 160 2.34 8.29 -5.18
C ALA A 160 3.12 7.05 -5.64
N ALA A 161 2.43 6.10 -6.26
CA ALA A 161 3.00 4.91 -6.86
C ALA A 161 1.98 4.26 -7.79
N ILE A 162 2.47 3.45 -8.73
CA ILE A 162 1.66 2.54 -9.53
C ILE A 162 1.83 1.10 -9.04
N ILE A 163 0.71 0.36 -9.03
CA ILE A 163 0.68 -1.05 -8.67
C ILE A 163 -0.02 -1.79 -9.80
N ILE A 164 0.70 -2.71 -10.44
CA ILE A 164 0.17 -3.60 -11.47
C ILE A 164 0.23 -5.03 -10.92
N PRO A 165 -0.83 -5.51 -10.25
CA PRO A 165 -0.95 -6.87 -9.77
C PRO A 165 -0.57 -7.90 -10.83
N GLY A 166 0.27 -8.87 -10.46
CA GLY A 166 0.66 -9.97 -11.35
C GLY A 166 1.75 -9.65 -12.39
N ALA A 167 2.10 -8.38 -12.61
CA ALA A 167 3.21 -8.02 -13.48
C ALA A 167 4.55 -8.43 -12.83
N ARG A 168 5.10 -9.57 -13.25
CA ARG A 168 6.38 -10.10 -12.75
C ARG A 168 7.49 -10.14 -13.80
N SER A 169 7.11 -10.16 -15.07
CA SER A 169 8.07 -10.19 -16.18
C SER A 169 8.90 -8.90 -16.21
N LYS A 170 10.22 -9.02 -16.38
CA LYS A 170 11.13 -7.88 -16.57
C LYS A 170 10.72 -7.01 -17.78
N TYR A 171 10.09 -7.61 -18.80
CA TYR A 171 9.61 -6.89 -19.98
C TYR A 171 8.52 -5.86 -19.65
N LEU A 172 7.77 -6.07 -18.57
CA LEU A 172 6.71 -5.15 -18.08
C LEU A 172 7.21 -4.22 -16.98
N TYR A 173 8.52 -4.16 -16.73
CA TYR A 173 9.06 -3.40 -15.59
C TYR A 173 9.11 -1.89 -15.85
N LYS A 174 9.36 -1.49 -17.10
CA LYS A 174 9.68 -0.10 -17.49
C LYS A 174 8.68 0.92 -16.95
N PHE A 175 7.38 0.68 -17.10
CA PHE A 175 6.37 1.62 -16.63
C PHE A 175 6.31 1.71 -15.09
N THR A 176 6.40 0.56 -14.40
CA THR A 176 6.47 0.53 -12.93
C THR A 176 7.73 1.23 -12.42
N GLU A 177 8.88 1.04 -13.08
CA GLU A 177 10.14 1.71 -12.76
C GLU A 177 10.05 3.23 -12.96
N ALA A 178 9.51 3.68 -14.08
CA ALA A 178 9.36 5.09 -14.40
C ALA A 178 8.58 5.83 -13.30
N VAL A 179 7.47 5.27 -12.84
CA VAL A 179 6.65 5.88 -11.80
C VAL A 179 7.28 5.70 -10.41
N ASN A 180 7.56 4.46 -10.00
CA ASN A 180 7.89 4.16 -8.61
C ASN A 180 9.36 4.40 -8.25
N VAL A 181 10.27 4.38 -9.22
CA VAL A 181 11.70 4.64 -8.99
C VAL A 181 12.05 6.03 -9.46
N GLN A 182 11.84 6.33 -10.75
CA GLN A 182 12.22 7.63 -11.28
C GLN A 182 11.33 8.75 -10.76
N GLY A 183 10.02 8.52 -10.60
CA GLY A 183 9.12 9.47 -9.95
C GLY A 183 9.50 9.75 -8.50
N THR A 184 9.87 8.73 -7.72
CA THR A 184 10.40 8.94 -6.36
C THR A 184 11.69 9.76 -6.36
N LYS A 185 12.63 9.51 -7.28
CA LYS A 185 13.84 10.34 -7.41
C LYS A 185 13.51 11.81 -7.70
N ASN A 186 12.56 12.07 -8.59
CA ASN A 186 12.13 13.43 -8.94
C ASN A 186 11.54 14.15 -7.71
N VAL A 187 10.63 13.47 -7.00
CA VAL A 187 9.98 14.00 -5.78
C VAL A 187 10.99 14.24 -4.66
N LEU A 188 11.92 13.31 -4.44
CA LEU A 188 12.99 13.45 -3.44
C LEU A 188 13.91 14.64 -3.75
N ALA A 189 14.36 14.75 -5.01
CA ALA A 189 15.21 15.86 -5.44
C ALA A 189 14.51 17.23 -5.34
N ALA A 190 13.24 17.30 -5.74
CA ALA A 190 12.45 18.53 -5.64
C ALA A 190 12.21 18.93 -4.17
N SER A 191 11.93 17.96 -3.30
CA SER A 191 11.77 18.18 -1.85
C SER A 191 13.01 18.86 -1.26
N ARG A 192 14.20 18.33 -1.57
CA ARG A 192 15.48 18.90 -1.16
C ARG A 192 15.67 20.31 -1.72
N ALA A 193 15.36 20.52 -3.00
CA ALA A 193 15.55 21.81 -3.67
C ALA A 193 14.70 22.94 -3.06
N VAL A 194 13.50 22.63 -2.57
CA VAL A 194 12.61 23.61 -1.92
C VAL A 194 12.80 23.70 -0.39
N GLY A 195 13.83 23.05 0.15
CA GLY A 195 14.19 23.14 1.55
C GLY A 195 13.28 22.36 2.50
N ALA A 196 12.69 21.24 2.05
CA ALA A 196 12.07 20.30 2.99
C ALA A 196 13.13 19.74 3.94
N ASP A 197 12.80 19.64 5.23
CA ASP A 197 13.66 19.05 6.27
C ASP A 197 13.18 17.66 6.72
N ILE A 198 11.96 17.26 6.32
CA ILE A 198 11.39 15.93 6.57
C ILE A 198 10.80 15.34 5.29
N PHE A 199 11.13 14.08 5.01
CA PHE A 199 10.57 13.30 3.91
C PHE A 199 10.16 11.90 4.38
N SER A 200 8.87 11.59 4.32
CA SER A 200 8.37 10.25 4.67
C SER A 200 7.70 9.60 3.47
N SER A 201 8.19 8.43 3.05
CA SER A 201 7.67 7.70 1.90
C SER A 201 6.95 6.41 2.27
N THR A 202 5.87 6.10 1.56
CA THR A 202 5.20 4.80 1.65
C THR A 202 5.96 3.79 0.79
N SER A 203 6.69 2.90 1.45
CA SER A 203 7.31 1.69 0.89
C SER A 203 6.29 0.54 0.88
N SER A 204 6.71 -0.72 0.99
CA SER A 204 5.81 -1.87 1.01
C SER A 204 6.41 -3.08 1.73
N ALA A 205 5.62 -3.75 2.58
CA ALA A 205 6.02 -5.04 3.15
C ALA A 205 6.21 -6.12 2.08
N SER A 206 5.62 -5.90 0.89
CA SER A 206 5.73 -6.79 -0.26
C SER A 206 7.18 -6.94 -0.78
N ILE A 207 8.07 -6.02 -0.40
CA ILE A 207 9.53 -6.12 -0.62
C ILE A 207 10.10 -7.40 -0.02
N SER A 208 9.57 -7.89 1.10
CA SER A 208 10.08 -9.10 1.77
C SER A 208 9.61 -10.40 1.10
N ILE A 209 8.57 -10.35 0.28
CA ILE A 209 7.90 -11.54 -0.27
C ILE A 209 8.78 -12.20 -1.33
N ARG A 210 8.95 -13.52 -1.19
CA ARG A 210 9.52 -14.43 -2.18
C ARG A 210 8.42 -15.15 -2.97
N PRO A 211 8.65 -15.45 -4.26
CA PRO A 211 7.84 -16.37 -5.02
C PRO A 211 7.66 -17.72 -4.33
N VAL A 212 6.46 -18.29 -4.39
CA VAL A 212 6.22 -19.66 -3.93
C VAL A 212 6.87 -20.64 -4.90
N GLU A 213 7.69 -21.56 -4.39
CA GLU A 213 8.23 -22.69 -5.15
C GLU A 213 7.36 -23.92 -4.91
N ALA A 214 6.36 -24.09 -5.79
CA ALA A 214 5.32 -25.13 -5.65
C ALA A 214 5.84 -26.56 -5.81
N PHE A 215 6.80 -26.77 -6.72
CA PHE A 215 7.30 -28.09 -7.08
C PHE A 215 8.49 -28.47 -6.22
N VAL A 216 8.29 -29.40 -5.30
CA VAL A 216 9.27 -29.85 -4.30
C VAL A 216 9.29 -31.38 -4.24
N ALA A 217 10.27 -31.97 -3.53
CA ALA A 217 10.30 -33.41 -3.33
C ALA A 217 8.94 -33.93 -2.75
N PRO A 218 8.51 -35.17 -3.08
CA PRO A 218 7.20 -35.69 -2.67
C PRO A 218 6.92 -35.72 -1.16
N TRP A 219 7.94 -35.56 -0.31
CA TRP A 219 7.84 -35.50 1.15
C TRP A 219 8.06 -34.09 1.74
N ALA A 220 8.36 -33.08 0.92
CA ALA A 220 8.63 -31.72 1.36
C ALA A 220 7.39 -30.81 1.21
N GLU A 221 7.34 -29.72 1.98
CA GLU A 221 6.39 -28.62 1.77
C GLU A 221 6.89 -27.65 0.68
N PRO A 222 5.98 -27.00 -0.07
CA PRO A 222 6.36 -25.95 -1.01
C PRO A 222 7.16 -24.85 -0.32
N LYS A 223 8.31 -24.48 -0.90
CA LYS A 223 9.13 -23.42 -0.27
C LYS A 223 8.44 -22.08 -0.42
N HIS A 224 8.61 -21.26 0.61
CA HIS A 224 8.09 -19.89 0.67
C HIS A 224 6.55 -19.84 0.58
N TYR A 225 5.85 -20.95 0.85
CA TYR A 225 4.39 -20.98 0.82
C TYR A 225 3.76 -20.07 1.87
N TRP A 226 4.36 -20.03 3.06
CA TRP A 226 4.09 -19.04 4.08
C TRP A 226 5.40 -18.34 4.47
N GLN A 227 5.28 -17.06 4.79
CA GLN A 227 6.43 -16.18 5.03
C GLN A 227 6.05 -15.16 6.09
N VAL A 228 6.99 -14.88 7.00
CA VAL A 228 6.88 -13.74 7.91
C VAL A 228 7.43 -12.52 7.19
N MET A 229 6.66 -11.44 7.17
CA MET A 229 7.11 -10.17 6.59
C MET A 229 7.84 -9.37 7.67
N ASP A 230 9.11 -9.09 7.43
CA ASP A 230 9.95 -8.28 8.30
C ASP A 230 10.80 -7.29 7.48
N THR A 231 11.81 -6.72 8.12
CA THR A 231 12.75 -5.74 7.53
C THR A 231 14.19 -6.24 7.52
N GLN A 232 14.43 -7.53 7.77
CA GLN A 232 15.79 -8.09 7.81
C GLN A 232 16.48 -8.08 6.44
N ASP A 233 15.75 -7.82 5.36
CA ASP A 233 16.30 -7.58 4.03
C ASP A 233 16.88 -6.17 3.86
N PHE A 234 16.58 -5.22 4.76
CA PHE A 234 16.96 -3.83 4.59
C PHE A 234 18.48 -3.60 4.60
N ASP A 235 19.22 -4.26 5.49
CA ASP A 235 20.67 -4.12 5.54
C ASP A 235 21.42 -5.00 4.53
N LYS A 236 20.67 -5.77 3.71
CA LYS A 236 21.23 -6.68 2.70
C LYS A 236 21.21 -6.03 1.31
N PRO A 237 22.11 -6.47 0.40
CA PRO A 237 22.02 -6.12 -1.01
C PRO A 237 20.63 -6.41 -1.57
N LEU A 238 20.20 -5.58 -2.52
CA LEU A 238 18.96 -5.85 -3.24
C LEU A 238 19.05 -7.22 -3.92
N ARG A 239 17.98 -8.01 -3.75
CA ARG A 239 17.84 -9.34 -4.35
C ARG A 239 17.79 -9.25 -5.87
N GLU A 240 18.00 -10.37 -6.55
CA GLU A 240 17.75 -10.41 -7.99
C GLU A 240 16.26 -10.25 -8.29
N HIS A 241 15.92 -9.64 -9.43
CA HIS A 241 14.53 -9.35 -9.83
C HIS A 241 13.62 -10.59 -9.74
N GLY A 242 14.13 -11.76 -10.12
CA GLY A 242 13.37 -13.01 -10.13
C GLY A 242 12.98 -13.52 -8.73
N GLU A 243 13.68 -13.05 -7.69
CA GLU A 243 13.43 -13.40 -6.29
C GLU A 243 12.33 -12.56 -5.64
N TYR A 244 11.85 -11.50 -6.31
CA TYR A 244 10.68 -10.75 -5.89
C TYR A 244 9.40 -11.36 -6.48
N PHE A 245 8.28 -11.24 -5.77
CA PHE A 245 7.00 -11.77 -6.24
C PHE A 245 6.41 -10.98 -7.43
N ALA A 246 6.76 -9.69 -7.59
CA ALA A 246 6.26 -8.82 -8.65
C ALA A 246 7.19 -7.61 -8.91
N ASN A 247 7.06 -7.00 -10.08
CA ASN A 247 7.74 -5.76 -10.49
C ASN A 247 7.54 -4.62 -9.49
N TYR A 248 6.33 -4.52 -8.92
CA TYR A 248 6.02 -3.56 -7.86
C TYR A 248 7.01 -3.65 -6.68
N ALA A 249 7.28 -4.86 -6.21
CA ALA A 249 8.18 -5.10 -5.08
C ALA A 249 9.62 -4.68 -5.38
N VAL A 250 10.09 -4.99 -6.61
CA VAL A 250 11.41 -4.58 -7.09
C VAL A 250 11.53 -3.06 -7.07
N SER A 251 10.53 -2.37 -7.63
CA SER A 251 10.53 -0.91 -7.70
C SER A 251 10.50 -0.25 -6.33
N LYS A 252 9.71 -0.80 -5.38
CA LYS A 252 9.64 -0.30 -4.00
C LYS A 252 10.92 -0.55 -3.23
N ALA A 253 11.59 -1.68 -3.43
CA ALA A 253 12.88 -1.97 -2.80
C ALA A 253 13.96 -0.96 -3.25
N ILE A 254 14.02 -0.64 -4.55
CA ILE A 254 14.94 0.36 -5.09
C ILE A 254 14.60 1.76 -4.56
N ALA A 255 13.32 2.15 -4.62
CA ALA A 255 12.86 3.46 -4.13
C ALA A 255 13.16 3.65 -2.64
N GLU A 256 12.97 2.61 -1.83
CA GLU A 256 13.27 2.64 -0.41
C GLU A 256 14.75 2.89 -0.12
N ARG A 257 15.65 2.23 -0.86
CA ARG A 257 17.10 2.47 -0.74
C ARG A 257 17.46 3.91 -1.10
N LEU A 258 16.86 4.45 -2.15
CA LEU A 258 17.10 5.85 -2.57
C LEU A 258 16.66 6.84 -1.49
N VAL A 259 15.46 6.67 -0.94
CA VAL A 259 14.94 7.55 0.11
C VAL A 259 15.82 7.47 1.36
N CYS A 260 16.11 6.27 1.86
CA CYS A 260 16.84 6.11 3.11
C CYS A 260 18.32 6.49 2.99
N ALA A 261 18.94 6.32 1.82
CA ALA A 261 20.30 6.77 1.57
C ALA A 261 20.44 8.30 1.55
N ASP A 262 19.34 9.03 1.31
CA ASP A 262 19.33 10.49 1.28
C ASP A 262 19.11 11.14 2.66
N ASN A 263 18.98 10.31 3.71
CA ASN A 263 18.80 10.74 5.08
C ASN A 263 20.06 11.47 5.60
N GLY A 264 19.88 12.68 6.11
CA GLY A 264 20.95 13.46 6.72
C GLY A 264 20.45 14.50 7.70
N PRO A 265 21.35 15.22 8.39
CA PRO A 265 20.99 16.14 9.48
C PRO A 265 19.98 17.23 9.08
N SER A 266 20.09 17.75 7.85
CA SER A 266 19.22 18.82 7.35
C SER A 266 18.06 18.33 6.48
N PHE A 267 18.02 17.03 6.15
CA PHE A 267 16.96 16.42 5.36
C PHE A 267 16.73 14.99 5.85
N ARG A 268 15.81 14.85 6.79
CA ARG A 268 15.58 13.61 7.53
C ARG A 268 14.55 12.79 6.79
N THR A 269 14.96 11.63 6.32
CA THR A 269 14.16 10.82 5.41
C THR A 269 13.95 9.41 5.95
N GLY A 270 12.85 8.79 5.55
CA GLY A 270 12.61 7.39 5.87
C GLY A 270 11.37 6.83 5.19
N CYS A 271 11.19 5.53 5.36
CA CYS A 271 10.12 4.77 4.73
C CYS A 271 9.25 4.03 5.74
N ILE A 272 7.98 3.85 5.42
CA ILE A 272 7.07 2.95 6.13
C ILE A 272 6.70 1.81 5.19
N ARG A 273 6.80 0.56 5.67
CA ARG A 273 6.38 -0.65 4.93
C ARG A 273 5.00 -1.10 5.41
N PRO A 274 3.89 -0.59 4.86
CA PRO A 274 2.56 -1.09 5.17
C PRO A 274 2.40 -2.56 4.75
N GLY A 275 1.51 -3.27 5.46
CA GLY A 275 1.16 -4.67 5.19
C GLY A 275 0.65 -4.93 3.77
N ASN A 276 0.62 -6.19 3.36
CA ASN A 276 0.39 -6.58 1.97
C ASN A 276 -1.09 -6.53 1.59
N GLY A 277 -1.48 -5.36 1.09
CA GLY A 277 -2.83 -4.98 0.69
C GLY A 277 -3.33 -3.86 1.60
N ILE A 278 -3.29 -2.62 1.09
CA ILE A 278 -3.87 -1.46 1.77
C ILE A 278 -5.31 -1.32 1.27
N TYR A 279 -6.25 -1.25 2.19
CA TYR A 279 -7.68 -1.07 1.93
C TYR A 279 -8.21 0.08 2.78
N GLY A 280 -9.49 0.42 2.63
CA GLY A 280 -10.15 1.41 3.45
C GLY A 280 -10.96 2.44 2.68
N HIS A 281 -11.26 2.21 1.40
CA HIS A 281 -12.14 3.10 0.66
C HIS A 281 -12.94 2.30 -0.39
N PRO A 282 -14.19 2.64 -0.69
CA PRO A 282 -14.99 2.02 -1.77
C PRO A 282 -14.29 1.90 -3.13
N SER A 283 -13.29 2.74 -3.40
CA SER A 283 -12.45 2.71 -4.62
C SER A 283 -11.25 1.78 -4.56
N ASP A 284 -10.98 1.15 -3.43
CA ASP A 284 -9.83 0.28 -3.26
C ASP A 284 -9.98 -1.05 -4.01
N ASN A 285 -8.85 -1.67 -4.31
CA ASN A 285 -8.83 -2.95 -5.00
C ASN A 285 -9.18 -4.15 -4.10
N PRO A 286 -8.72 -4.23 -2.82
CA PRO A 286 -8.96 -5.41 -2.00
C PRO A 286 -10.42 -5.65 -1.61
N ILE A 287 -11.17 -4.60 -1.26
CA ILE A 287 -12.54 -4.68 -0.73
C ILE A 287 -13.53 -3.98 -1.66
N GLY A 288 -13.25 -2.75 -2.08
CA GLY A 288 -14.13 -1.94 -2.93
C GLY A 288 -14.48 -2.63 -4.25
N ASN A 289 -13.48 -3.19 -4.94
CA ASN A 289 -13.68 -3.96 -6.17
C ASN A 289 -14.57 -5.20 -5.97
N LEU A 290 -14.48 -5.86 -4.80
CA LEU A 290 -15.35 -7.01 -4.49
C LEU A 290 -16.81 -6.56 -4.30
N LEU A 291 -17.03 -5.41 -3.66
CA LEU A 291 -18.38 -4.84 -3.47
C LEU A 291 -19.00 -4.37 -4.79
N ALA A 292 -18.18 -3.89 -5.72
CA ALA A 292 -18.64 -3.42 -7.03
C ALA A 292 -19.15 -4.55 -7.93
N ARG A 293 -18.65 -5.78 -7.78
CA ARG A 293 -18.97 -6.92 -8.66
C ARG A 293 -20.25 -7.64 -8.22
N ASP A 294 -21.04 -8.09 -9.19
CA ASP A 294 -22.20 -8.97 -8.93
C ASP A 294 -21.77 -10.39 -8.58
N VAL A 295 -20.67 -10.85 -9.18
CA VAL A 295 -20.12 -12.19 -8.98
C VAL A 295 -18.66 -12.09 -8.59
N ASN A 296 -18.34 -12.64 -7.42
CA ASN A 296 -16.96 -12.74 -6.93
C ASN A 296 -16.49 -14.19 -7.01
N GLN A 297 -15.57 -14.46 -7.93
CA GLN A 297 -14.89 -15.76 -7.99
C GLN A 297 -13.88 -15.84 -6.84
N THR A 298 -13.93 -16.92 -6.06
CA THR A 298 -12.99 -17.17 -4.97
C THR A 298 -12.45 -18.58 -5.01
N TRP A 299 -11.14 -18.72 -4.82
CA TRP A 299 -10.41 -20.00 -4.73
C TRP A 299 -9.34 -19.96 -3.62
N VAL A 300 -9.35 -18.90 -2.81
CA VAL A 300 -8.32 -18.59 -1.80
C VAL A 300 -8.85 -18.46 -0.36
N PRO A 301 -9.90 -19.19 0.09
CA PRO A 301 -10.41 -19.05 1.47
C PRO A 301 -9.39 -19.48 2.54
N HIS A 302 -8.33 -20.19 2.13
CA HIS A 302 -7.25 -20.68 2.98
C HIS A 302 -6.10 -19.67 3.13
N ILE A 303 -6.08 -18.59 2.33
CA ILE A 303 -5.01 -17.59 2.36
C ILE A 303 -5.21 -16.63 3.53
N VAL A 304 -4.13 -16.41 4.28
CA VAL A 304 -4.06 -15.41 5.35
C VAL A 304 -3.16 -14.27 4.89
N GLN A 305 -3.60 -13.03 5.07
CA GLN A 305 -2.86 -11.81 4.70
C GLN A 305 -2.90 -10.78 5.83
N ASN A 306 -1.87 -9.94 5.89
CA ASN A 306 -1.71 -8.84 6.84
C ASN A 306 -2.24 -7.52 6.26
N PHE A 307 -3.51 -7.49 5.88
CA PHE A 307 -4.14 -6.28 5.37
C PHE A 307 -4.08 -5.14 6.38
N VAL A 308 -3.90 -3.91 5.89
CA VAL A 308 -3.86 -2.71 6.71
C VAL A 308 -4.78 -1.63 6.14
N HIS A 309 -5.50 -0.94 7.02
CA HIS A 309 -6.37 0.16 6.62
C HIS A 309 -5.56 1.41 6.29
N GLY A 310 -5.94 2.17 5.26
CA GLY A 310 -5.26 3.38 4.81
C GLY A 310 -5.09 4.43 5.92
N ALA A 311 -6.09 4.58 6.79
CA ALA A 311 -5.99 5.46 7.96
C ALA A 311 -4.92 5.01 8.98
N ASN A 312 -4.70 3.70 9.15
CA ASN A 312 -3.63 3.19 10.02
C ASN A 312 -2.24 3.44 9.42
N VAL A 313 -2.12 3.44 8.08
CA VAL A 313 -0.88 3.80 7.38
C VAL A 313 -0.63 5.31 7.47
N ALA A 314 -1.68 6.11 7.28
CA ALA A 314 -1.60 7.57 7.39
C ALA A 314 -1.16 8.02 8.79
N VAL A 315 -1.70 7.44 9.86
CA VAL A 315 -1.27 7.82 11.21
C VAL A 315 0.16 7.39 11.48
N ALA A 316 0.60 6.25 10.93
CA ALA A 316 2.00 5.83 11.00
C ALA A 316 2.93 6.88 10.37
N HIS A 317 2.54 7.48 9.24
CA HIS A 317 3.28 8.59 8.63
C HIS A 317 3.36 9.82 9.56
N LEU A 318 2.29 10.16 10.28
CA LEU A 318 2.32 11.27 11.23
C LEU A 318 3.21 10.99 12.46
N TYR A 319 3.21 9.75 12.96
CA TYR A 319 4.13 9.35 14.04
C TYR A 319 5.58 9.35 13.56
N HIS A 320 5.82 8.87 12.33
CA HIS A 320 7.14 8.89 11.72
C HIS A 320 7.64 10.32 11.46
N GLU A 321 6.77 11.24 11.05
CA GLU A 321 7.10 12.67 11.00
C GLU A 321 7.50 13.20 12.38
N ALA A 322 6.69 12.94 13.41
CA ALA A 322 6.98 13.41 14.77
C ALA A 322 8.31 12.87 15.30
N ALA A 323 8.71 11.67 14.86
CA ALA A 323 9.99 11.07 15.14
C ALA A 323 11.13 11.74 14.36
N LEU A 324 10.99 11.90 13.04
CA LEU A 324 11.97 12.59 12.19
C LEU A 324 12.17 14.06 12.59
N ALA A 325 11.16 14.70 13.19
CA ALA A 325 11.28 16.06 13.70
C ALA A 325 12.28 16.18 14.86
N LYS A 326 12.62 15.08 15.55
CA LYS A 326 13.62 15.04 16.62
C LYS A 326 15.01 14.76 16.03
N GLU A 327 16.03 15.48 16.49
CA GLU A 327 17.37 15.48 15.86
C GLU A 327 18.16 14.14 15.98
N ASN A 328 17.73 13.18 16.81
CA ASN A 328 18.43 11.90 17.04
C ASN A 328 17.48 10.68 17.15
N CYS A 329 16.53 10.52 16.23
CA CYS A 329 15.61 9.39 16.32
C CYS A 329 16.19 8.09 15.74
N THR A 330 16.14 7.00 16.52
CA THR A 330 16.29 5.63 16.02
C THR A 330 15.16 5.31 15.05
N GLN A 331 15.48 4.80 13.86
CA GLN A 331 14.47 4.31 12.92
C GLN A 331 13.92 2.97 13.43
N ALA A 332 12.59 2.87 13.55
CA ALA A 332 11.94 1.64 13.99
C ALA A 332 11.96 0.59 12.85
N ALA A 333 12.46 -0.61 13.14
CA ALA A 333 12.61 -1.68 12.15
C ALA A 333 11.37 -2.56 12.01
N SER A 334 10.41 -2.53 12.94
CA SER A 334 9.20 -3.38 12.85
C SER A 334 7.99 -2.71 13.50
N ASP A 335 6.79 -3.27 13.30
CA ASP A 335 5.57 -2.80 13.96
C ASP A 335 5.69 -2.89 15.49
N ALA A 336 6.25 -3.98 16.02
CA ALA A 336 6.50 -4.11 17.46
C ALA A 336 7.44 -3.02 17.99
N GLU A 337 8.51 -2.70 17.26
CA GLU A 337 9.41 -1.60 17.62
C GLU A 337 8.73 -0.23 17.48
N ALA A 338 7.89 -0.03 16.45
CA ALA A 338 7.16 1.20 16.24
C ALA A 338 6.12 1.46 17.34
N GLN A 339 5.47 0.41 17.84
CA GLN A 339 4.46 0.48 18.90
C GLN A 339 5.05 0.72 20.29
N LYS A 340 6.34 0.42 20.51
CA LYS A 340 7.00 0.71 21.78
C LYS A 340 6.85 2.20 22.12
N PRO A 341 6.71 2.54 23.42
CA PRO A 341 6.74 3.93 23.86
C PRO A 341 7.98 4.67 23.38
N ILE A 342 7.85 5.99 23.20
CA ILE A 342 8.99 6.86 22.85
C ILE A 342 10.10 6.74 23.89
N SER A 343 9.76 6.56 25.17
CA SER A 343 10.71 6.34 26.26
C SER A 343 11.54 5.06 26.12
N GLU A 344 11.10 4.11 25.30
CA GLU A 344 11.78 2.84 25.02
C GLU A 344 12.40 2.82 23.60
N GLY A 345 12.46 3.98 22.93
CA GLY A 345 13.04 4.11 21.59
C GLY A 345 12.09 3.77 20.44
N GLY A 346 10.81 3.51 20.71
CA GLY A 346 9.78 3.33 19.68
C GLY A 346 9.13 4.62 19.22
N LEU A 347 8.15 4.50 18.31
CA LEU A 347 7.40 5.65 17.79
C LEU A 347 6.14 5.98 18.63
N GLY A 348 5.74 5.08 19.53
CA GLY A 348 4.43 5.14 20.18
C GLY A 348 3.26 4.95 19.19
N TYR A 349 3.52 4.31 18.04
CA TYR A 349 2.51 4.08 17.03
C TYR A 349 1.33 3.28 17.60
N LYS A 350 0.12 3.72 17.30
CA LYS A 350 -1.11 2.99 17.62
C LYS A 350 -2.04 3.02 16.43
N GLY A 351 -2.45 1.85 15.96
CA GLY A 351 -3.49 1.72 14.95
C GLY A 351 -4.78 2.42 15.37
N LEU A 352 -5.45 3.07 14.41
CA LEU A 352 -6.72 3.76 14.60
C LEU A 352 -7.90 2.78 14.62
N LEU A 353 -7.78 1.66 13.92
CA LEU A 353 -8.84 0.67 13.85
C LEU A 353 -8.29 -0.74 13.63
N THR A 354 -9.09 -1.72 14.01
CA THR A 354 -8.88 -3.13 13.71
C THR A 354 -9.23 -3.45 12.26
N THR A 355 -8.80 -4.61 11.77
CA THR A 355 -9.14 -5.04 10.40
C THR A 355 -10.66 -5.18 10.21
N LEU A 356 -11.36 -5.74 11.21
CA LEU A 356 -12.81 -5.93 11.18
C LEU A 356 -13.55 -4.58 11.08
N GLU A 357 -13.22 -3.63 11.95
CA GLU A 357 -13.79 -2.27 11.90
C GLU A 357 -13.56 -1.62 10.55
N GLY A 358 -12.36 -1.73 9.98
CA GLY A 358 -12.05 -1.14 8.69
C GLY A 358 -12.81 -1.78 7.53
N VAL A 359 -13.00 -3.11 7.54
CA VAL A 359 -13.76 -3.77 6.46
C VAL A 359 -15.22 -3.36 6.57
N VAL A 360 -15.77 -3.33 7.78
CA VAL A 360 -17.15 -2.89 8.01
C VAL A 360 -17.33 -1.41 7.66
N SER A 361 -16.36 -0.53 7.94
CA SER A 361 -16.46 0.87 7.55
C SER A 361 -16.51 1.05 6.03
N VAL A 362 -15.72 0.29 5.25
CA VAL A 362 -15.79 0.32 3.78
C VAL A 362 -17.17 -0.15 3.28
N ILE A 363 -17.73 -1.18 3.89
CA ILE A 363 -19.09 -1.66 3.56
C ILE A 363 -20.14 -0.58 3.87
N MET A 364 -20.02 0.10 5.01
CA MET A 364 -20.91 1.19 5.39
C MET A 364 -20.83 2.36 4.41
N ASP A 365 -19.62 2.76 4.04
CA ASP A 365 -19.40 3.87 3.12
C ASP A 365 -19.92 3.53 1.72
N TRP A 366 -19.66 2.31 1.25
CA TRP A 366 -20.28 1.79 0.01
C TRP A 366 -21.80 1.85 0.06
N ASN A 367 -22.43 1.36 1.14
CA ASN A 367 -23.88 1.37 1.29
C ASN A 367 -24.44 2.79 1.31
N ARG A 368 -23.77 3.74 1.98
CA ARG A 368 -24.17 5.15 2.02
C ARG A 368 -24.12 5.80 0.65
N GLU A 369 -23.04 5.59 -0.09
CA GLU A 369 -22.89 6.10 -1.47
C GLU A 369 -23.96 5.56 -2.42
N HIS A 370 -24.47 4.34 -2.16
CA HIS A 370 -25.43 3.65 -3.04
C HIS A 370 -26.86 3.59 -2.46
N ALA A 371 -27.14 4.23 -1.33
CA ALA A 371 -28.46 4.21 -0.67
C ALA A 371 -29.56 4.92 -1.49
N GLY A 372 -29.19 5.83 -2.39
CA GLY A 372 -30.12 6.67 -3.16
C GLY A 372 -30.55 6.10 -4.52
N GLY A 373 -30.75 4.79 -4.64
CA GLY A 373 -30.93 4.06 -5.91
C GLY A 373 -31.83 4.72 -6.95
N GLN A 374 -31.26 5.59 -7.80
CA GLN A 374 -31.76 5.99 -9.12
C GLN A 374 -30.61 6.58 -9.95
N THR A 375 -29.82 5.72 -10.57
CA THR A 375 -29.57 5.89 -12.00
C THR A 375 -29.85 4.57 -12.67
N ARG A 376 -30.61 4.61 -13.77
CA ARG A 376 -30.60 3.56 -14.80
C ARG A 376 -29.22 3.42 -15.48
N GLU A 377 -28.18 4.03 -14.91
CA GLU A 377 -26.79 4.02 -15.32
C GLU A 377 -25.93 3.57 -14.14
N GLY A 378 -25.61 2.27 -14.08
CA GLY A 378 -24.43 1.68 -13.44
C GLY A 378 -24.16 1.90 -11.93
N LYS A 379 -23.60 0.87 -11.27
CA LYS A 379 -22.87 1.05 -10.00
C LYS A 379 -21.75 2.07 -10.20
N LYS A 380 -21.42 2.90 -9.20
CA LYS A 380 -20.28 3.85 -9.30
C LYS A 380 -19.00 3.03 -9.49
N ILE A 381 -18.40 3.11 -10.68
CA ILE A 381 -17.13 2.42 -10.99
C ILE A 381 -16.00 3.39 -10.67
N TYR A 382 -15.21 3.03 -9.67
CA TYR A 382 -14.02 3.78 -9.31
C TYR A 382 -12.82 3.44 -10.20
N GLN A 383 -11.99 4.44 -10.49
CA GLN A 383 -10.73 4.22 -11.17
C GLN A 383 -9.67 3.76 -10.16
N GLY A 384 -9.59 2.44 -9.93
CA GLY A 384 -8.53 1.83 -9.13
C GLY A 384 -7.14 1.94 -9.77
N SER A 385 -6.09 1.51 -9.05
CA SER A 385 -4.70 1.60 -9.51
C SER A 385 -4.43 0.88 -10.83
N LEU A 386 -5.15 -0.22 -11.10
CA LEU A 386 -5.10 -0.96 -12.36
C LEU A 386 -5.63 -0.13 -13.54
N ARG A 387 -6.82 0.45 -13.38
CA ARG A 387 -7.42 1.27 -14.43
C ARG A 387 -6.59 2.52 -14.70
N LEU A 388 -6.04 3.11 -13.64
CA LEU A 388 -5.10 4.22 -13.77
C LEU A 388 -3.82 3.81 -14.52
N ALA A 389 -3.28 2.61 -14.26
CA ALA A 389 -2.12 2.10 -14.99
C ALA A 389 -2.42 1.98 -16.49
N GLU A 390 -3.55 1.37 -16.86
CA GLU A 390 -4.00 1.25 -18.25
C GLU A 390 -4.11 2.62 -18.92
N MET A 391 -4.79 3.58 -18.27
CA MET A 391 -4.98 4.93 -18.83
C MET A 391 -3.65 5.68 -19.02
N LEU A 392 -2.71 5.52 -18.10
CA LEU A 392 -1.39 6.15 -18.20
C LEU A 392 -0.53 5.49 -19.28
N GLU A 393 -0.60 4.17 -19.43
CA GLU A 393 0.08 3.45 -20.52
C GLU A 393 -0.50 3.84 -21.89
N GLU A 394 -1.83 3.93 -22.01
CA GLU A 394 -2.54 4.40 -23.21
C GLU A 394 -2.12 5.84 -23.57
N ALA A 395 -2.14 6.75 -22.59
CA ALA A 395 -1.71 8.15 -22.80
C ALA A 395 -0.24 8.24 -23.22
N GLY A 396 0.65 7.46 -22.59
CA GLY A 396 2.06 7.40 -22.95
C GLY A 396 2.34 6.81 -24.33
N SER A 397 1.48 5.90 -24.81
CA SER A 397 1.57 5.32 -26.17
C SER A 397 1.05 6.24 -27.28
N SER A 398 0.30 7.29 -26.92
CA SER A 398 -0.28 8.27 -27.84
C SER A 398 0.62 9.49 -28.15
N ALA A 399 1.81 9.57 -27.52
CA ALA A 399 2.84 10.52 -27.93
C ALA A 399 3.50 10.04 -29.25
N PRO A 400 3.63 10.88 -30.29
CA PRO A 400 4.24 10.47 -31.56
C PRO A 400 5.68 9.98 -31.33
N LEU A 401 6.03 8.86 -31.95
CA LEU A 401 7.38 8.30 -32.01
C LEU A 401 8.42 9.29 -32.53
#